data_AF-I4ELX6-F1
#
_entry.id   AF-I4ELX6-F1
#
_cell.length_a   1.000
_cell.length_b   1.000
_cell.length_c   1.000
_cell.angle_alpha   90.00
_cell.angle_beta   90.00
_cell.angle_gamma   90.00
#
_symmetry.space_group_name_H-M   'P 1'
#
loop_
_entity.id
_entity.type
_entity.pdbx_description
1 polymer ?
#
loop_
_entity_poly.entity_id
_entity_poly.type
_entity_poly.pdbx_seq_one_letter_code
_entity_poly.pdbx_strand_id
1 'polypeptide(L)'
;MLRRLALATTFGFLALLFAVLPASAGLVWCQGDPIVSLNGTRVQIIVAIPADDQPRVTGPIQVDIGTPASVNRKLISTDSGFNNHGEKVTFRDTKGGFAGSVFPVEVSVSIPVDASRSGGGSDIPVNLTIITKNADPLLVYGTAARTGARINVPSTS
;
A
#
# COMPACT_ATOMS: atom_id res chain seq x y z
N MET A 1 -62.36 -3.74 -18.36
CA MET A 1 -61.13 -3.06 -18.82
C MET A 1 -60.26 -2.50 -17.68
N LEU A 2 -60.80 -2.16 -16.51
CA LEU A 2 -60.05 -1.56 -15.39
C LEU A 2 -59.00 -2.46 -14.69
N ARG A 3 -59.11 -3.80 -14.78
CA ARG A 3 -58.16 -4.75 -14.15
C ARG A 3 -56.83 -4.93 -14.88
N ARG A 4 -56.73 -4.52 -16.15
CA ARG A 4 -55.49 -4.67 -16.95
C ARG A 4 -54.50 -3.50 -16.79
N LEU A 5 -54.97 -2.36 -16.25
CA LEU A 5 -54.14 -1.17 -15.99
C LEU A 5 -53.40 -1.22 -14.64
N ALA A 6 -53.89 -2.03 -13.69
CA ALA A 6 -53.30 -2.14 -12.35
C ALA A 6 -52.01 -2.99 -12.31
N LEU A 7 -51.81 -3.89 -13.28
CA LEU A 7 -50.64 -4.77 -13.33
C LEU A 7 -49.40 -4.10 -13.95
N ALA A 8 -49.60 -3.14 -14.86
CA ALA A 8 -48.50 -2.45 -15.55
C ALA A 8 -47.81 -1.41 -14.64
N THR A 9 -48.55 -0.82 -13.71
CA THR A 9 -48.03 0.18 -12.77
C THR A 9 -47.14 -0.43 -11.69
N THR A 10 -47.42 -1.67 -11.27
CA THR A 10 -46.62 -2.38 -10.25
C THR A 10 -45.25 -2.83 -10.78
N PHE A 11 -45.16 -3.24 -12.05
CA PHE A 11 -43.87 -3.57 -12.69
C PHE A 11 -42.99 -2.34 -12.96
N GLY A 12 -43.59 -1.19 -13.31
CA GLY A 12 -42.85 0.06 -13.50
C GLY A 12 -42.20 0.58 -12.23
N PHE A 13 -42.87 0.43 -11.08
CA PHE A 13 -42.35 0.88 -9.79
C PHE A 13 -41.22 -0.02 -9.26
N LEU A 14 -41.27 -1.33 -9.54
CA LEU A 14 -40.22 -2.29 -9.17
C LEU A 14 -38.93 -2.09 -9.99
N ALA A 15 -39.04 -1.72 -11.27
CA ALA A 15 -37.89 -1.39 -12.11
C ALA A 15 -37.16 -0.12 -11.65
N LEU A 16 -37.88 0.84 -11.03
CA LEU A 16 -37.29 2.05 -10.48
C LEU A 16 -36.43 1.79 -9.23
N LEU A 17 -36.78 0.76 -8.43
CA LEU A 17 -36.07 0.39 -7.20
C LEU A 17 -34.69 -0.24 -7.44
N PHE A 18 -34.45 -0.85 -8.62
CA PHE A 18 -33.13 -1.36 -9.00
C PHE A 18 -32.17 -0.27 -9.51
N ALA A 19 -32.67 0.93 -9.83
CA ALA A 19 -31.85 2.04 -10.32
C ALA A 19 -31.18 2.87 -9.21
N VAL A 20 -31.43 2.56 -7.93
CA VAL A 20 -30.98 3.39 -6.79
C VAL A 20 -30.12 2.64 -5.79
N LEU A 21 -29.43 1.55 -6.19
CA LEU A 21 -28.38 1.04 -5.33
C LEU A 21 -27.18 1.99 -5.43
N PRO A 22 -26.84 2.79 -4.39
CA PRO A 22 -25.57 3.47 -4.36
C PRO A 22 -24.50 2.38 -4.45
N ALA A 23 -23.81 2.33 -5.59
CA ALA A 23 -22.59 1.54 -5.73
C ALA A 23 -21.67 1.99 -4.59
N SER A 24 -21.25 1.04 -3.76
CA SER A 24 -20.41 1.28 -2.61
C SER A 24 -19.25 2.20 -2.99
N ALA A 25 -19.27 3.44 -2.49
CA ALA A 25 -18.16 4.37 -2.56
C ALA A 25 -17.08 3.90 -1.58
N GLY A 26 -16.48 2.75 -1.86
CA GLY A 26 -15.25 2.33 -1.21
C GLY A 26 -14.15 3.28 -1.66
N LEU A 27 -13.28 3.69 -0.73
CA LEU A 27 -12.06 4.38 -1.09
C LEU A 27 -11.31 3.52 -2.13
N VAL A 28 -11.10 4.07 -3.32
CA VAL A 28 -10.23 3.46 -4.32
C VAL A 28 -8.80 3.73 -3.87
N TRP A 29 -7.96 2.70 -3.81
CA TRP A 29 -6.58 2.82 -3.37
C TRP A 29 -5.64 2.67 -4.57
N CYS A 30 -4.76 3.63 -4.76
CA CYS A 30 -3.64 3.51 -5.69
C CYS A 30 -2.47 2.85 -4.98
N GLN A 31 -1.75 1.95 -5.65
CA GLN A 31 -0.67 1.15 -5.06
C GLN A 31 0.65 1.34 -5.81
N GLY A 32 1.76 1.29 -5.08
CA GLY A 32 3.12 1.04 -5.58
C GLY A 32 3.74 -0.14 -4.84
N ASP A 33 4.60 -0.92 -5.50
CA ASP A 33 5.08 -2.21 -4.98
C ASP A 33 6.57 -2.55 -5.20
N PRO A 34 7.53 -1.92 -4.49
CA PRO A 34 8.90 -2.35 -4.60
C PRO A 34 9.07 -3.78 -4.05
N ILE A 35 9.86 -4.57 -4.79
CA ILE A 35 10.18 -5.94 -4.43
C ILE A 35 11.68 -6.05 -4.20
N VAL A 36 12.05 -6.60 -3.05
CA VAL A 36 13.44 -6.80 -2.67
C VAL A 36 13.71 -8.27 -2.35
N SER A 37 14.98 -8.65 -2.40
CA SER A 37 15.49 -9.91 -1.87
C SER A 37 16.38 -9.61 -0.68
N LEU A 38 16.06 -10.22 0.46
CA LEU A 38 16.78 -10.12 1.72
C LEU A 38 17.27 -11.51 2.08
N ASN A 39 18.57 -11.74 1.91
CA ASN A 39 19.25 -13.03 2.07
C ASN A 39 18.57 -14.19 1.32
N GLY A 40 18.19 -13.94 0.07
CA GLY A 40 17.51 -14.91 -0.81
C GLY A 40 15.98 -14.93 -0.65
N THR A 41 15.44 -14.35 0.43
CA THR A 41 13.99 -14.26 0.64
C THR A 41 13.40 -13.06 -0.06
N ARG A 42 12.43 -13.30 -0.95
CA ARG A 42 11.66 -12.25 -1.61
C ARG A 42 10.69 -11.61 -0.63
N VAL A 43 10.71 -10.27 -0.57
CA VAL A 43 9.81 -9.43 0.22
C VAL A 43 9.16 -8.43 -0.72
N GLN A 44 7.84 -8.42 -0.78
CA GLN A 44 7.05 -7.42 -1.51
C GLN A 44 6.51 -6.41 -0.50
N ILE A 45 6.73 -5.13 -0.78
CA ILE A 45 6.28 -4.03 0.06
C ILE A 45 5.26 -3.28 -0.77
N ILE A 46 3.99 -3.32 -0.40
CA ILE A 46 2.91 -2.61 -1.10
C ILE A 46 2.59 -1.35 -0.30
N VAL A 47 2.66 -0.21 -0.97
CA VAL A 47 2.31 1.10 -0.40
C VAL A 47 1.08 1.59 -1.11
N ALA A 48 0.02 1.89 -0.37
CA ALA A 48 -1.21 2.41 -0.96
C ALA A 48 -1.66 3.74 -0.34
N ILE A 49 -2.21 4.61 -1.17
CA ILE A 49 -2.90 5.85 -0.77
C ILE A 49 -4.28 5.92 -1.42
N PRO A 50 -5.23 6.72 -0.91
CA PRO A 50 -6.48 7.00 -1.60
C PRO A 50 -6.23 7.62 -2.98
N ALA A 51 -6.99 7.22 -3.99
CA ALA A 51 -6.85 7.71 -5.35
C ALA A 51 -7.02 9.23 -5.45
N ASP A 52 -7.93 9.80 -4.65
CA ASP A 52 -8.20 11.24 -4.60
C ASP A 52 -7.00 12.05 -4.05
N ASP A 53 -6.11 11.38 -3.31
CA ASP A 53 -4.89 11.98 -2.76
C ASP A 53 -3.70 11.88 -3.71
N GLN A 54 -3.77 11.06 -4.75
CA GLN A 54 -2.68 10.86 -5.70
C GLN A 54 -2.18 12.18 -6.33
N PRO A 55 -3.04 13.14 -6.76
CA PRO A 55 -2.60 14.42 -7.32
C PRO A 55 -1.80 15.33 -6.36
N ARG A 56 -1.73 14.98 -5.07
CA ARG A 56 -0.95 15.71 -4.05
C ARG A 56 0.48 15.17 -3.91
N VAL A 57 0.79 14.00 -4.46
CA VAL A 57 2.12 13.41 -4.40
C VAL A 57 3.07 14.17 -5.33
N THR A 58 4.22 14.58 -4.81
CA THR A 58 5.20 15.45 -5.49
C THR A 58 6.55 14.78 -5.75
N GLY A 59 6.71 13.51 -5.37
CA GLY A 59 7.97 12.80 -5.52
C GLY A 59 7.83 11.28 -5.34
N PRO A 60 8.94 10.53 -5.44
CA PRO A 60 8.90 9.08 -5.40
C PRO A 60 8.48 8.56 -4.03
N ILE A 61 7.90 7.36 -4.00
CA ILE A 61 7.70 6.60 -2.76
C ILE A 61 9.09 6.28 -2.20
N GLN A 62 9.42 6.75 -1.01
CA GLN A 62 10.70 6.49 -0.36
C GLN A 62 10.54 5.31 0.57
N VAL A 63 11.26 4.22 0.30
CA VAL A 63 11.24 3.00 1.09
C VAL A 63 12.62 2.75 1.67
N ASP A 64 12.75 2.93 2.96
CA ASP A 64 13.98 2.71 3.72
C ASP A 64 13.91 1.38 4.47
N ILE A 65 14.87 0.50 4.17
CA ILE A 65 14.92 -0.87 4.65
C ILE A 65 16.18 -1.05 5.51
N GLY A 66 15.96 -1.21 6.81
CA GLY A 66 16.99 -1.52 7.79
C GLY A 66 17.13 -3.02 8.01
N THR A 67 18.35 -3.55 7.86
CA THR A 67 18.68 -4.94 8.19
C THR A 67 20.04 -5.02 8.89
N PRO A 68 20.36 -6.12 9.60
CA PRO A 68 21.73 -6.38 10.02
C PRO A 68 22.71 -6.31 8.85
N ALA A 69 23.94 -5.86 9.13
CA ALA A 69 24.96 -5.63 8.11
C ALA A 69 25.28 -6.89 7.27
N SER A 70 25.19 -8.07 7.87
CA SER A 70 25.46 -9.37 7.23
C SER A 70 24.39 -9.83 6.24
N VAL A 71 23.23 -9.16 6.17
CA VAL A 71 22.15 -9.54 5.24
C VAL A 71 22.49 -9.09 3.83
N ASN A 72 22.53 -10.02 2.88
CA ASN A 72 22.59 -9.70 1.46
C ASN A 72 21.28 -9.02 1.03
N ARG A 73 21.38 -7.83 0.43
CA ARG A 73 20.25 -6.99 0.05
C ARG A 73 20.28 -6.73 -1.44
N LYS A 74 19.16 -6.96 -2.11
CA LYS A 74 19.03 -6.72 -3.55
C LYS A 74 17.66 -6.16 -3.88
N LEU A 75 17.62 -5.05 -4.61
CA LEU A 75 16.39 -4.59 -5.27
C LEU A 75 16.08 -5.51 -6.46
N ILE A 76 14.87 -6.04 -6.53
CA ILE A 76 14.43 -6.95 -7.60
C ILE A 76 13.63 -6.19 -8.65
N SER A 77 12.65 -5.39 -8.23
CA SER A 77 11.82 -4.58 -9.12
C SER A 77 11.23 -3.38 -8.39
N THR A 78 10.89 -2.36 -9.17
CA THR A 78 10.09 -1.19 -8.78
C THR A 78 9.09 -0.92 -9.90
N ASP A 79 8.06 -0.14 -9.61
CA ASP A 79 7.08 0.31 -10.60
C ASP A 79 7.19 1.82 -10.89
N SER A 80 6.18 2.39 -11.55
CA SER A 80 6.10 3.83 -11.86
C SER A 80 5.76 4.70 -10.65
N GLY A 81 5.37 4.12 -9.52
CA GLY A 81 4.88 4.82 -8.34
C GLY A 81 3.68 5.71 -8.63
N PHE A 82 3.38 6.60 -7.68
CA PHE A 82 2.32 7.59 -7.84
C PHE A 82 2.76 8.71 -8.79
N ASN A 83 1.87 9.08 -9.73
CA ASN A 83 2.10 10.12 -10.75
C ASN A 83 3.38 9.93 -11.58
N ASN A 84 3.81 8.69 -11.81
CA ASN A 84 5.06 8.38 -12.51
C ASN A 84 6.33 8.91 -11.80
N HIS A 85 6.28 9.21 -10.50
CA HIS A 85 7.46 9.63 -9.76
C HIS A 85 8.41 8.47 -9.39
N GLY A 86 7.96 7.22 -9.56
CA GLY A 86 8.71 6.02 -9.25
C GLY A 86 8.85 5.74 -7.77
N GLU A 87 9.80 4.88 -7.46
CA GLU A 87 10.06 4.38 -6.12
C GLU A 87 11.56 4.44 -5.83
N LYS A 88 11.91 4.89 -4.62
CA LYS A 88 13.29 5.00 -4.18
C LYS A 88 13.51 4.08 -2.98
N VAL A 89 14.18 2.96 -3.22
CA VAL A 89 14.53 2.00 -2.18
C VAL A 89 15.94 2.27 -1.66
N THR A 90 16.07 2.51 -0.35
CA THR A 90 17.34 2.64 0.34
C THR A 90 17.53 1.51 1.32
N PHE A 91 18.76 0.99 1.38
CA PHE A 91 19.15 0.01 2.39
C PHE A 91 20.05 0.67 3.42
N ARG A 92 19.81 0.37 4.69
CA ARG A 92 20.67 0.82 5.80
C ARG A 92 21.00 -0.34 6.72
N ASP A 93 22.15 -0.21 7.39
CA ASP A 93 22.53 -1.15 8.42
C ASP A 93 21.83 -0.80 9.73
N THR A 94 21.25 -1.81 10.37
CA THR A 94 20.78 -1.72 11.76
C THR A 94 21.86 -2.26 12.68
N LYS A 95 21.90 -1.75 13.91
CA LYS A 95 22.78 -2.32 14.94
C LYS A 95 22.40 -3.78 15.22
N GLY A 96 23.40 -4.63 15.39
CA GLY A 96 23.24 -6.05 15.68
C GLY A 96 23.63 -6.95 14.50
N GLY A 97 23.93 -8.20 14.82
CA GLY A 97 24.07 -9.29 13.85
C GLY A 97 22.89 -10.26 13.99
N PHE A 98 22.74 -11.16 13.03
CA PHE A 98 21.88 -12.32 13.19
C PHE A 98 22.72 -13.59 13.01
N ALA A 99 22.46 -14.61 13.84
CA ALA A 99 23.19 -15.88 13.83
C ALA A 99 22.21 -17.06 13.75
N GLY A 100 21.16 -16.92 12.95
CA GLY A 100 20.09 -17.91 12.86
C GLY A 100 19.40 -17.88 11.51
N SER A 101 18.32 -18.66 11.40
CA SER A 101 17.50 -18.76 10.19
C SER A 101 16.52 -17.60 10.02
N VAL A 102 16.50 -16.62 10.93
CA VAL A 102 15.58 -15.48 10.92
C VAL A 102 16.31 -14.23 11.36
N PHE A 103 16.00 -13.09 10.74
CA PHE A 103 16.60 -11.80 11.08
C PHE A 103 15.56 -10.66 11.11
N PRO A 104 15.78 -9.64 11.94
CA PRO A 104 14.88 -8.49 12.02
C PRO A 104 15.07 -7.59 10.79
N VAL A 105 13.96 -7.05 10.30
CA VAL A 105 13.91 -6.06 9.23
C VAL A 105 13.04 -4.89 9.67
N GLU A 106 13.55 -3.68 9.51
CA GLU A 106 12.80 -2.44 9.71
C GLU A 106 12.43 -1.85 8.36
N VAL A 107 11.15 -1.68 8.07
CA VAL A 107 10.68 -1.00 6.85
C VAL A 107 10.07 0.33 7.26
N SER A 108 10.51 1.42 6.63
CA SER A 108 9.95 2.75 6.80
C SER A 108 9.65 3.35 5.43
N VAL A 109 8.44 3.88 5.27
CA VAL A 109 7.95 4.49 4.04
C VAL A 109 7.62 5.94 4.29
N SER A 110 7.99 6.82 3.37
CA SER A 110 7.52 8.20 3.30
C SER A 110 7.19 8.57 1.85
N ILE A 111 6.19 9.43 1.68
CA ILE A 111 5.71 9.88 0.37
C ILE A 111 5.77 11.41 0.39
N PRO A 112 6.56 12.05 -0.48
CA PRO A 112 6.58 13.50 -0.61
C PRO A 112 5.22 14.00 -1.10
N VAL A 113 4.65 14.97 -0.37
CA VAL A 113 3.34 15.54 -0.68
C VAL A 113 3.40 17.06 -0.65
N ASP A 114 2.55 17.70 -1.45
CA ASP A 114 2.37 19.15 -1.41
C ASP A 114 1.63 19.56 -0.12
N ALA A 115 2.40 20.05 0.86
CA ALA A 115 1.86 20.51 2.13
C ALA A 115 0.93 21.73 1.99
N SER A 116 1.00 22.50 0.90
CA SER A 116 0.13 23.66 0.69
C SER A 116 -1.31 23.29 0.32
N ARG A 117 -1.50 22.09 -0.27
CA ARG A 117 -2.81 21.49 -0.58
C ARG A 117 -3.37 20.66 0.55
N SER A 118 -2.62 20.57 1.64
CA SER A 118 -2.98 19.85 2.84
C SER A 118 -3.33 20.93 3.86
N GLY A 119 -4.52 20.91 4.48
CA GLY A 119 -4.90 21.88 5.51
C GLY A 119 -4.08 21.79 6.81
N GLY A 120 -2.81 21.39 6.74
CA GLY A 120 -1.92 21.05 7.85
C GLY A 120 -1.07 19.80 7.60
N GLY A 121 -0.23 19.76 6.55
CA GLY A 121 0.81 18.71 6.42
C GLY A 121 0.31 17.29 6.07
N SER A 122 1.25 16.33 6.05
CA SER A 122 1.19 15.03 5.37
C SER A 122 0.24 13.97 5.98
N ASP A 123 -1.05 14.31 6.05
CA ASP A 123 -2.14 13.46 6.59
C ASP A 123 -2.75 12.49 5.56
N ILE A 124 -2.12 12.32 4.39
CA ILE A 124 -2.59 11.33 3.42
C ILE A 124 -2.48 9.96 4.08
N PRO A 125 -3.59 9.20 4.25
CA PRO A 125 -3.53 7.90 4.88
C PRO A 125 -2.77 6.94 3.99
N VAL A 126 -1.93 6.11 4.61
CA VAL A 126 -1.10 5.12 3.94
C VAL A 126 -1.44 3.74 4.47
N ASN A 127 -1.66 2.80 3.55
CA ASN A 127 -1.67 1.37 3.85
C ASN A 127 -0.34 0.78 3.41
N LEU A 128 0.44 0.31 4.37
CA LEU A 128 1.67 -0.43 4.14
C LEU A 128 1.39 -1.92 4.33
N THR A 129 1.53 -2.71 3.28
CA THR A 129 1.45 -4.17 3.35
C THR A 129 2.82 -4.77 3.08
N ILE A 130 3.30 -5.65 3.95
CA ILE A 130 4.57 -6.35 3.75
C ILE A 130 4.28 -7.84 3.62
N ILE A 131 4.66 -8.41 2.49
CA ILE A 131 4.45 -9.81 2.15
C ILE A 131 5.82 -10.48 2.08
N THR A 132 6.02 -11.49 2.90
CA THR A 132 7.19 -12.37 2.85
C THR A 132 6.75 -13.76 2.41
N LYS A 133 7.64 -14.49 1.75
CA LYS A 133 7.34 -15.86 1.31
C LYS A 133 6.97 -16.74 2.51
N ASN A 134 5.79 -17.38 2.44
CA ASN A 134 5.27 -18.30 3.46
C ASN A 134 4.88 -17.67 4.81
N ALA A 135 4.64 -16.36 4.88
CA ALA A 135 4.04 -15.73 6.06
C ALA A 135 2.76 -14.98 5.69
N ASP A 136 1.92 -14.75 6.70
CA ASP A 136 0.74 -13.90 6.55
C ASP A 136 1.17 -12.45 6.23
N PRO A 137 0.47 -11.74 5.34
CA PRO A 137 0.74 -10.34 5.07
C PRO A 137 0.63 -9.49 6.35
N LEU A 138 1.64 -8.66 6.61
CA LEU A 138 1.55 -7.65 7.66
C LEU A 138 0.96 -6.37 7.07
N LEU A 139 -0.19 -5.94 7.59
CA LEU A 139 -0.82 -4.67 7.23
C LEU A 139 -0.62 -3.63 8.34
N VAL A 140 -0.15 -2.45 7.96
CA VAL A 140 0.06 -1.30 8.85
C VAL A 140 -0.59 -0.07 8.24
N TYR A 141 -1.33 0.66 9.06
CA TYR A 141 -1.94 1.94 8.70
C TYR A 141 -1.12 3.09 9.29
N GLY A 142 -0.92 4.14 8.50
CA GLY A 142 -0.20 5.34 8.93
C GLY A 142 -0.47 6.50 8.00
N THR A 143 0.52 7.39 7.86
CA THR A 143 0.44 8.57 6.99
C THR A 143 1.62 8.66 6.03
N ALA A 144 1.47 9.47 4.99
CA ALA A 144 2.50 9.76 4.00
C ALA A 144 3.76 10.38 4.61
N ALA A 145 3.68 11.02 5.78
CA ALA A 145 4.84 11.59 6.47
C ALA A 145 5.86 10.50 6.81
N ARG A 146 5.37 9.43 7.44
CA ARG A 146 6.15 8.25 7.82
C ARG A 146 5.22 7.13 8.25
N THR A 147 5.32 5.98 7.60
CA THR A 147 4.64 4.73 8.00
C THR A 147 5.67 3.62 8.01
N GLY A 148 5.71 2.78 9.03
CA GLY A 148 6.73 1.74 9.10
C GLY A 148 6.36 0.57 9.99
N ALA A 149 7.10 -0.52 9.81
CA ALA A 149 6.89 -1.77 10.51
C ALA A 149 8.22 -2.47 10.80
N ARG A 150 8.21 -3.35 11.80
CA ARG A 150 9.30 -4.29 12.04
C ARG A 150 8.78 -5.71 11.82
N ILE A 151 9.51 -6.49 11.04
CA ILE A 151 9.19 -7.88 10.76
C ILE A 151 10.41 -8.76 10.97
N ASN A 152 10.16 -10.06 11.09
CA ASN A 152 11.19 -11.08 11.09
C ASN A 152 11.14 -11.82 9.76
N VAL A 153 12.27 -11.87 9.05
CA VAL A 153 12.35 -12.49 7.72
C VAL A 153 13.18 -13.77 7.82
N PRO A 154 12.69 -14.93 7.32
CA PRO A 154 13.48 -16.13 7.28
C PRO A 154 14.61 -15.99 6.25
N SER A 155 15.76 -16.61 6.54
CA SER A 155 16.90 -16.72 5.65
C SER A 155 16.78 -17.97 4.80
N THR A 156 17.05 -17.87 3.49
CA THR A 156 17.09 -19.03 2.58
C THR A 156 18.48 -19.28 1.99
N SER A 157 19.50 -18.56 2.48
CA SER A 157 20.91 -18.77 2.14
C SER A 157 21.48 -20.02 2.78
#